data_AF-A0A0P4RDU1-F1
#
_entry.id   AF-A0A0P4RDU1-F1
#
_cell.length_a   1.000
_cell.length_b   1.000
_cell.length_c   1.000
_cell.angle_alpha   90.00
_cell.angle_beta   90.00
_cell.angle_gamma   90.00
#
_symmetry.space_group_name_H-M   'P 1'
#
loop_
_entity.id
_entity.type
_entity.pdbx_description
1 polymer ?
#
loop_
_entity_poly.entity_id
_entity_poly.type
_entity_poly.pdbx_seq_one_letter_code
_entity_poly.pdbx_strand_id
1 'polypeptide(L)'
;MSSRLRLWVLAAGGLGVAVLFVLACFDLPAFGGLRHPYGDRAVHAALARHTANTVSSVNFDQRAFDTLGEESILFGSVVGTVVLLRQTRDEGRLPPEPATVAPPVRRYALIALPVTLLIGLYVIAHGQLSPGGGFQGGVVVATALHLLYIAVDYRALERIRPVGLYEVADAAGEAAYLLVGTAALVTGAAFLTNFLPYGTFNTLSSGGTVPLLNAAIGVEVACGVVVLLARFLDQAVEIESGDRDDEAEAGT
;
A
#
# COMPACT_ATOMS: atom_id res chain seq x y z
N MET A 1 29.29 10.27 25.09
CA MET A 1 28.12 10.35 25.99
C MET A 1 27.89 9.02 26.70
N SER A 2 27.76 9.02 28.04
CA SER A 2 27.45 7.81 28.81
C SER A 2 26.03 7.31 28.51
N SER A 3 25.79 6.00 28.65
CA SER A 3 24.46 5.40 28.44
C SER A 3 23.37 6.09 29.30
N ARG A 4 23.72 6.42 30.55
CA ARG A 4 22.85 7.16 31.47
C ARG A 4 22.48 8.55 30.95
N LEU A 5 23.44 9.29 30.39
CA LEU A 5 23.16 10.61 29.82
C LEU A 5 22.23 10.53 28.60
N ARG A 6 22.41 9.51 27.74
CA ARG A 6 21.50 9.29 26.59
C ARG A 6 20.08 8.99 27.05
N LEU A 7 19.93 8.18 28.10
CA LEU A 7 18.63 7.87 28.69
C LEU A 7 17.96 9.12 29.27
N TRP A 8 18.70 9.97 29.98
CA TRP A 8 18.16 11.23 30.52
C TRP A 8 17.76 12.20 29.41
N VAL A 9 18.55 12.32 28.35
CA VAL A 9 18.20 13.16 27.18
C VAL A 9 16.94 12.63 26.49
N LEU A 10 16.85 11.31 26.28
CA LEU A 10 15.65 10.68 25.69
C LEU A 10 14.42 10.89 26.59
N ALA A 11 14.55 10.68 27.90
CA ALA A 11 13.45 10.84 28.85
C ALA A 11 12.99 12.31 28.95
N ALA A 12 13.91 13.26 28.99
CA ALA A 12 13.59 14.68 29.01
C ALA A 12 12.91 15.12 27.70
N GLY A 13 13.43 14.68 26.54
CA GLY A 13 12.82 14.94 25.25
C GLY A 13 11.44 14.31 25.12
N GLY A 14 11.30 13.04 25.51
CA GLY A 14 10.02 12.32 25.50
C GLY A 14 8.99 12.94 26.43
N LEU A 15 9.40 13.37 27.64
CA LEU A 15 8.53 14.11 28.55
C LEU A 15 8.10 15.46 27.96
N GLY A 16 9.04 16.19 27.35
CA GLY A 16 8.73 17.45 26.67
C GLY A 16 7.69 17.28 25.56
N VAL A 17 7.88 16.28 24.70
CA VAL A 17 6.90 15.93 23.64
C VAL A 17 5.56 15.52 24.25
N ALA A 18 5.56 14.68 25.29
CA ALA A 18 4.32 14.25 25.95
C ALA A 18 3.55 15.42 26.57
N VAL A 19 4.23 16.35 27.24
CA VAL A 19 3.61 17.56 27.81
C VAL A 19 3.02 18.41 26.70
N LEU A 20 3.77 18.69 25.64
CA LEU A 20 3.26 19.47 24.50
C LEU A 20 2.06 18.81 23.84
N PHE A 21 2.08 17.48 23.68
CA PHE A 21 0.97 16.71 23.12
C PHE A 21 -0.28 16.81 24.00
N VAL A 22 -0.14 16.62 25.32
CA VAL A 22 -1.26 16.74 26.26
C VAL A 22 -1.83 18.15 26.26
N LEU A 23 -1.00 19.18 26.27
CA LEU A 23 -1.45 20.57 26.16
C LEU A 23 -2.21 20.82 24.86
N ALA A 24 -1.70 20.31 23.73
CA ALA A 24 -2.38 20.41 22.45
C ALA A 24 -3.75 19.71 22.45
N CYS A 25 -3.90 18.57 23.14
CA CYS A 25 -5.18 17.90 23.28
C CYS A 25 -6.23 18.77 23.99
N PHE A 26 -5.82 19.60 24.96
CA PHE A 26 -6.73 20.54 25.65
C PHE A 26 -7.13 21.74 24.78
N ASP A 27 -6.33 22.09 23.77
CA ASP A 27 -6.64 23.15 22.80
C ASP A 27 -7.50 22.68 21.61
N LEU A 28 -7.85 21.39 21.55
CA LEU A 28 -8.68 20.86 20.47
C LEU A 28 -10.14 21.33 20.58
N PRO A 29 -10.81 21.58 19.44
CA PRO A 29 -12.24 21.87 19.43
C PRO A 29 -13.04 20.73 20.07
N ALA A 30 -14.13 21.08 20.76
CA ALA A 30 -15.07 20.09 21.28
C ALA A 30 -15.70 19.27 20.15
N PHE A 31 -15.95 17.98 20.42
CA PHE A 31 -16.59 17.07 19.48
C PHE A 31 -18.04 17.50 19.19
N GLY A 32 -18.49 17.30 17.94
CA GLY A 32 -19.88 17.54 17.52
C GLY A 32 -20.24 19.01 17.25
N GLY A 33 -19.28 19.94 17.31
CA GLY A 33 -19.49 21.33 16.92
C GLY A 33 -19.74 21.52 15.42
N LEU A 34 -20.45 22.60 15.05
CA LEU A 34 -20.73 22.95 13.65
C LEU A 34 -19.53 23.53 12.88
N ARG A 35 -18.44 23.85 13.59
CA ARG A 35 -17.21 24.39 13.01
C ARG A 35 -16.04 23.58 13.50
N HIS A 36 -15.16 23.22 12.58
CA HIS A 36 -13.91 22.57 12.92
C HIS A 36 -12.79 23.25 12.12
N PRO A 37 -11.88 24.02 12.76
CA PRO A 37 -10.94 24.89 12.05
C PRO A 37 -10.07 24.14 11.03
N TYR A 38 -9.72 22.88 11.27
CA TYR A 38 -8.97 22.06 10.31
C TYR A 38 -9.88 21.40 9.27
N GLY A 39 -11.09 21.00 9.67
CA GLY A 39 -12.04 20.34 8.78
C GLY A 39 -12.58 21.31 7.74
N ASP A 40 -12.97 22.51 8.17
CA ASP A 40 -13.48 23.57 7.32
C ASP A 40 -12.42 24.00 6.28
N ARG A 41 -11.15 24.14 6.70
CA ARG A 41 -10.04 24.44 5.78
C ARG A 41 -9.78 23.32 4.79
N ALA A 42 -9.79 22.06 5.25
CA ALA A 42 -9.55 20.91 4.38
C ALA A 42 -10.64 20.73 3.32
N VAL A 43 -11.92 20.86 3.73
CA VAL A 43 -13.07 20.81 2.81
C VAL A 43 -13.03 21.96 1.83
N HIS A 44 -12.75 23.18 2.30
CA HIS A 44 -12.66 24.35 1.43
C HIS A 44 -11.55 24.20 0.38
N ALA A 45 -10.35 23.75 0.80
CA ALA A 45 -9.25 23.50 -0.12
C ALA A 45 -9.56 22.41 -1.14
N ALA A 46 -10.21 21.31 -0.72
CA ALA A 46 -10.62 20.24 -1.63
C ALA A 46 -11.57 20.73 -2.72
N LEU A 47 -12.61 21.48 -2.34
CA LEU A 47 -13.58 22.05 -3.28
C LEU A 47 -12.94 23.09 -4.21
N ALA A 48 -12.07 23.96 -3.70
CA ALA A 48 -11.35 24.95 -4.49
C ALA A 48 -10.43 24.31 -5.55
N ARG A 49 -9.93 23.10 -5.27
CA ARG A 49 -9.07 22.31 -6.17
C ARG A 49 -9.84 21.22 -6.93
N HIS A 50 -11.16 21.36 -6.98
CA HIS A 50 -12.12 20.49 -7.64
C HIS A 50 -12.02 18.99 -7.28
N THR A 51 -11.54 18.63 -6.09
CA THR A 51 -11.52 17.24 -5.64
C THR A 51 -12.76 16.96 -4.80
N ALA A 52 -13.69 16.15 -5.31
CA ALA A 52 -14.97 15.88 -4.65
C ALA A 52 -14.80 15.01 -3.39
N ASN A 53 -13.88 14.05 -3.42
CA ASN A 53 -13.47 13.30 -2.25
C ASN A 53 -12.47 14.12 -1.41
N THR A 54 -12.96 14.74 -0.33
CA THR A 54 -12.11 15.54 0.57
C THR A 54 -10.97 14.74 1.20
N VAL A 55 -11.18 13.45 1.51
CA VAL A 55 -10.11 12.60 2.06
C VAL A 55 -9.00 12.40 1.04
N SER A 56 -9.37 12.17 -0.23
CA SER A 56 -8.39 12.09 -1.33
C SER A 56 -7.61 13.40 -1.50
N SER A 57 -8.27 14.57 -1.42
CA SER A 57 -7.55 15.86 -1.43
C SER A 57 -6.59 15.99 -0.25
N VAL A 58 -7.00 15.56 0.95
CA VAL A 58 -6.11 15.58 2.11
C VAL A 58 -4.89 14.71 1.85
N ASN A 59 -5.09 13.47 1.41
CA ASN A 59 -4.00 12.51 1.25
C ASN A 59 -3.06 12.86 0.09
N PHE A 60 -3.58 13.33 -1.05
CA PHE A 60 -2.79 13.45 -2.28
C PHE A 60 -2.43 14.89 -2.66
N ASP A 61 -2.93 15.89 -1.94
CA ASP A 61 -2.73 17.30 -2.32
C ASP A 61 -2.42 18.22 -1.12
N GLN A 62 -3.08 18.04 0.02
CA GLN A 62 -2.79 18.86 1.21
C GLN A 62 -1.68 18.26 2.09
N ARG A 63 -1.64 16.93 2.18
CA ARG A 63 -0.72 16.13 3.00
C ARG A 63 -0.09 15.00 2.17
N ALA A 64 0.15 15.28 0.89
CA ALA A 64 0.80 14.36 -0.05
C ALA A 64 2.11 13.77 0.48
N PHE A 65 2.88 14.57 1.23
CA PHE A 65 4.13 14.10 1.83
C PHE A 65 3.94 13.00 2.89
N ASP A 66 2.83 13.01 3.62
CA ASP A 66 2.54 11.97 4.60
C ASP A 66 2.19 10.65 3.89
N THR A 67 1.44 10.74 2.79
CA THR A 67 1.11 9.58 1.94
C THR A 67 2.35 8.98 1.28
N LEU A 68 3.30 9.81 0.81
CA LEU A 68 4.63 9.33 0.37
C LEU A 68 5.33 8.55 1.48
N GLY A 69 5.27 9.03 2.73
CA GLY A 69 5.82 8.29 3.86
C GLY A 69 5.13 6.94 4.10
N GLU A 70 3.80 6.90 4.00
CA GLU A 70 3.00 5.69 4.17
C GLU A 70 3.28 4.64 3.08
N GLU A 71 3.35 5.05 1.82
CA GLU A 71 3.67 4.14 0.69
C GLU A 71 5.11 3.63 0.79
N SER A 72 6.09 4.50 1.07
CA SER A 72 7.49 4.07 1.25
C SER A 72 7.67 3.08 2.41
N ILE A 73 6.84 3.14 3.46
CA ILE A 73 6.84 2.13 4.54
C ILE A 73 6.40 0.77 4.00
N LEU A 74 5.33 0.74 3.18
CA LEU A 74 4.88 -0.49 2.54
C LEU A 74 5.94 -1.02 1.57
N PHE A 75 6.44 -0.19 0.66
CA PHE A 75 7.50 -0.55 -0.27
C PHE A 75 8.74 -1.08 0.46
N GLY A 76 9.20 -0.39 1.51
CA GLY A 76 10.30 -0.84 2.36
C GLY A 76 10.03 -2.19 3.05
N SER A 77 8.79 -2.44 3.47
CA SER A 77 8.37 -3.72 4.04
C SER A 77 8.38 -4.85 3.02
N VAL A 78 7.96 -4.57 1.77
CA VAL A 78 8.01 -5.53 0.66
C VAL A 78 9.46 -5.86 0.31
N VAL A 79 10.32 -4.85 0.12
CA VAL A 79 11.75 -5.05 -0.12
C VAL A 79 12.39 -5.84 1.02
N GLY A 80 12.10 -5.48 2.28
CA GLY A 80 12.56 -6.21 3.46
C GLY A 80 12.13 -7.68 3.42
N THR A 81 10.87 -7.96 3.07
CA THR A 81 10.33 -9.32 2.94
C THR A 81 11.03 -10.09 1.82
N VAL A 82 11.23 -9.49 0.64
CA VAL A 82 11.95 -10.10 -0.48
C VAL A 82 13.40 -10.44 -0.09
N VAL A 83 14.07 -9.57 0.67
CA VAL A 83 15.45 -9.79 1.13
C VAL A 83 15.52 -10.88 2.20
N LEU A 84 14.63 -10.83 3.19
CA LEU A 84 14.61 -11.76 4.33
C LEU A 84 14.15 -13.17 3.95
N LEU A 85 13.17 -13.27 3.04
CA LEU A 85 12.62 -14.54 2.57
C LEU A 85 13.26 -15.03 1.27
N ARG A 86 14.40 -14.44 0.87
CA ARG A 86 15.16 -14.89 -0.29
C ARG A 86 15.71 -16.29 0.01
N GLN A 87 15.40 -17.24 -0.87
CA GLN A 87 15.87 -18.62 -0.76
C GLN A 87 17.38 -18.68 -0.48
N THR A 88 17.75 -19.40 0.57
CA THR A 88 19.14 -19.64 0.94
C THR A 88 19.71 -20.84 0.19
N ARG A 89 21.03 -21.03 0.20
CA ARG A 89 21.68 -22.12 -0.55
C ARG A 89 21.30 -23.51 -0.08
N ASP A 90 20.85 -23.60 1.18
CA ASP A 90 20.58 -24.84 1.89
C ASP A 90 19.07 -25.16 1.93
N GLU A 91 18.24 -24.37 1.25
CA GLU A 91 16.80 -24.57 1.11
C GLU A 91 16.47 -25.23 -0.23
N GLY A 92 15.82 -26.39 -0.19
CA GLY A 92 15.27 -27.06 -1.37
C GLY A 92 13.91 -26.48 -1.77
N ARG A 93 13.64 -26.34 -3.08
CA ARG A 93 12.32 -25.99 -3.59
C ARG A 93 11.59 -27.26 -4.00
N LEU A 94 10.55 -27.62 -3.25
CA LEU A 94 9.70 -28.75 -3.59
C LEU A 94 8.50 -28.27 -4.40
N PRO A 95 8.13 -28.98 -5.49
CA PRO A 95 6.92 -28.65 -6.21
C PRO A 95 5.72 -28.83 -5.29
N PRO A 96 4.82 -27.83 -5.21
CA PRO A 96 3.70 -27.87 -4.29
C PRO A 96 2.73 -28.99 -4.67
N GLU A 97 2.31 -29.77 -3.67
CA GLU A 97 1.32 -30.83 -3.85
C GLU A 97 -0.02 -30.24 -4.33
N PRO A 98 -0.69 -30.86 -5.34
CA PRO A 98 -1.96 -30.35 -5.84
C PRO A 98 -3.04 -30.37 -4.75
N ALA A 99 -3.56 -29.19 -4.40
CA ALA A 99 -4.69 -29.08 -3.50
C ALA A 99 -6.00 -29.41 -4.23
N THR A 100 -6.88 -30.19 -3.59
CA THR A 100 -8.23 -30.43 -4.11
C THR A 100 -9.21 -29.42 -3.50
N VAL A 101 -9.73 -28.51 -4.33
CA VAL A 101 -10.71 -27.50 -3.91
C VAL A 101 -12.12 -28.00 -4.19
N ALA A 102 -13.02 -27.86 -3.21
CA ALA A 102 -14.41 -28.23 -3.36
C ALA A 102 -15.06 -27.48 -4.55
N PRO A 103 -15.80 -28.16 -5.46
CA PRO A 103 -16.37 -27.53 -6.66
C PRO A 103 -17.20 -26.26 -6.42
N PRO A 104 -18.01 -26.14 -5.33
CA PRO A 104 -18.72 -24.90 -5.03
C PRO A 104 -17.79 -23.72 -4.75
N VAL A 105 -16.71 -23.95 -3.99
CA VAL A 105 -15.71 -22.91 -3.64
C VAL A 105 -14.98 -22.43 -4.89
N ARG A 106 -14.54 -23.38 -5.72
CA ARG A 106 -13.89 -23.07 -7.01
C ARG A 106 -14.79 -22.22 -7.91
N ARG A 107 -16.07 -22.59 -8.05
CA ARG A 107 -17.03 -21.82 -8.86
C ARG A 107 -17.24 -20.41 -8.32
N TYR A 108 -17.44 -20.28 -7.00
CA TYR A 108 -17.62 -18.98 -6.36
C TYR A 108 -16.42 -18.07 -6.59
N ALA A 109 -15.21 -18.56 -6.32
CA ALA A 109 -14.01 -17.75 -6.41
C ALA A 109 -13.67 -17.35 -7.86
N LEU A 110 -13.93 -18.22 -8.87
CA LEU A 110 -13.77 -17.89 -10.28
C LEU A 110 -14.77 -16.81 -10.77
N ILE A 111 -15.97 -16.74 -10.19
CA ILE A 111 -16.93 -15.67 -10.47
C ILE A 111 -16.56 -14.39 -9.72
N ALA A 112 -16.13 -14.53 -8.45
CA ALA A 112 -15.78 -13.40 -7.60
C ALA A 112 -14.51 -12.67 -8.09
N LEU A 113 -13.54 -13.38 -8.69
CA LEU A 113 -12.29 -12.79 -9.16
C LEU A 113 -12.48 -11.60 -10.11
N PRO A 114 -13.14 -11.73 -11.28
CA PRO A 114 -13.27 -10.60 -12.20
C PRO A 114 -14.11 -9.47 -11.60
N VAL A 115 -15.12 -9.79 -10.78
CA VAL A 115 -15.94 -8.79 -10.09
C VAL A 115 -15.09 -7.98 -9.09
N THR A 116 -14.30 -8.68 -8.27
CA THR A 116 -13.41 -8.06 -7.27
C THR A 116 -12.34 -7.23 -7.95
N LEU A 117 -11.76 -7.72 -9.05
CA LEU A 117 -10.77 -6.97 -9.83
C LEU A 117 -11.36 -5.67 -10.39
N LEU A 118 -12.55 -5.72 -10.99
CA LEU A 118 -13.23 -4.54 -11.51
C LEU A 118 -13.58 -3.55 -10.40
N ILE A 119 -14.00 -4.02 -9.22
CA ILE A 119 -14.25 -3.16 -8.06
C ILE A 119 -12.97 -2.45 -7.63
N GLY A 120 -11.85 -3.17 -7.52
CA GLY A 120 -10.55 -2.59 -7.16
C GLY A 120 -10.12 -1.50 -8.14
N LEU A 121 -10.16 -1.80 -9.45
CA LEU A 121 -9.84 -0.83 -10.50
C LEU A 121 -10.80 0.38 -10.49
N TYR A 122 -12.08 0.16 -10.24
CA TYR A 122 -13.08 1.22 -10.10
C TYR A 122 -12.74 2.16 -8.94
N VAL A 123 -12.41 1.61 -7.76
CA VAL A 123 -12.03 2.37 -6.56
C VAL A 123 -10.78 3.20 -6.80
N ILE A 124 -9.78 2.65 -7.50
CA ILE A 124 -8.58 3.42 -7.91
C ILE A 124 -9.00 4.55 -8.86
N ALA A 125 -9.69 4.24 -9.96
CA ALA A 125 -10.03 5.22 -11.00
C ALA A 125 -10.92 6.39 -10.49
N HIS A 126 -11.72 6.16 -9.45
CA HIS A 126 -12.65 7.14 -8.88
C HIS A 126 -12.18 7.70 -7.52
N GLY A 127 -10.89 7.56 -7.18
CA GLY A 127 -10.35 7.99 -5.88
C GLY A 127 -10.61 9.47 -5.55
N GLN A 128 -10.53 10.35 -6.55
CA GLN A 128 -10.84 11.78 -6.41
C GLN A 128 -12.34 12.10 -6.29
N LEU A 129 -13.23 11.13 -6.57
CA LEU A 129 -14.68 11.32 -6.63
C LEU A 129 -15.43 10.68 -5.48
N SER A 130 -15.01 9.47 -5.10
CA SER A 130 -15.75 8.59 -4.19
C SER A 130 -14.87 8.09 -3.05
N PRO A 131 -15.45 7.67 -1.91
CA PRO A 131 -14.70 7.06 -0.82
C PRO A 131 -13.87 5.87 -1.31
N GLY A 132 -12.61 5.81 -0.88
CA GLY A 132 -11.63 4.86 -1.37
C GLY A 132 -10.35 5.56 -1.82
N GLY A 133 -9.69 4.99 -2.82
CA GLY A 133 -8.46 5.49 -3.40
C GLY A 133 -7.50 4.37 -3.79
N GLY A 134 -6.26 4.76 -4.10
CA GLY A 134 -5.19 3.88 -4.56
C GLY A 134 -4.93 2.75 -3.59
N PHE A 135 -4.80 3.05 -2.29
CA PHE A 135 -4.46 2.05 -1.29
C PHE A 135 -5.53 0.96 -1.15
N GLN A 136 -6.79 1.31 -0.85
CA GLN A 136 -7.84 0.30 -0.69
C GLN A 136 -8.10 -0.43 -2.00
N GLY A 137 -8.12 0.29 -3.13
CA GLY A 137 -8.32 -0.31 -4.44
C GLY A 137 -7.20 -1.28 -4.82
N GLY A 138 -5.95 -0.94 -4.52
CA GLY A 138 -4.79 -1.80 -4.74
C GLY A 138 -4.84 -3.10 -3.94
N VAL A 139 -5.21 -3.02 -2.65
CA VAL A 139 -5.43 -4.23 -1.81
C VAL A 139 -6.54 -5.11 -2.39
N VAL A 140 -7.63 -4.52 -2.89
CA VAL A 140 -8.73 -5.25 -3.53
C VAL A 140 -8.28 -5.92 -4.84
N VAL A 141 -7.46 -5.25 -5.66
CA VAL A 141 -6.86 -5.84 -6.88
C VAL A 141 -5.95 -7.02 -6.52
N ALA A 142 -5.06 -6.85 -5.53
CA ALA A 142 -4.18 -7.93 -5.07
C ALA A 142 -4.97 -9.13 -4.53
N THR A 143 -6.05 -8.87 -3.80
CA THR A 143 -6.98 -9.89 -3.29
C THR A 143 -7.64 -10.64 -4.43
N ALA A 144 -8.12 -9.93 -5.46
CA ALA A 144 -8.75 -10.56 -6.62
C ALA A 144 -7.81 -11.58 -7.30
N LEU A 145 -6.54 -11.22 -7.48
CA LEU A 145 -5.54 -12.12 -8.04
C LEU A 145 -5.31 -13.35 -7.15
N HIS A 146 -5.24 -13.16 -5.83
CA HIS A 146 -5.01 -14.25 -4.86
C HIS A 146 -6.24 -15.14 -4.63
N LEU A 147 -7.44 -14.75 -5.07
CA LEU A 147 -8.58 -15.67 -5.10
C LEU A 147 -8.29 -16.92 -5.94
N LEU A 148 -7.39 -16.87 -6.94
CA LEU A 148 -7.00 -18.06 -7.70
C LEU A 148 -6.29 -19.13 -6.86
N TYR A 149 -5.52 -18.73 -5.86
CA TYR A 149 -4.90 -19.67 -4.92
C TYR A 149 -5.96 -20.44 -4.13
N ILE A 150 -7.01 -19.74 -3.67
CA ILE A 150 -8.13 -20.36 -2.95
C ILE A 150 -9.02 -21.18 -3.89
N ALA A 151 -9.18 -20.76 -5.15
CA ALA A 151 -10.11 -21.33 -6.10
C ALA A 151 -9.62 -22.61 -6.79
N VAL A 152 -8.33 -22.67 -7.09
CA VAL A 152 -7.76 -23.69 -7.99
C VAL A 152 -6.64 -24.43 -7.29
N ASP A 153 -5.44 -23.87 -7.31
CA ASP A 153 -4.25 -24.39 -6.66
C ASP A 153 -3.13 -23.33 -6.73
N TYR A 154 -2.02 -23.60 -6.05
CA TYR A 154 -0.85 -22.73 -6.08
C TYR A 154 -0.24 -22.58 -7.47
N ARG A 155 -0.20 -23.67 -8.25
CA ARG A 155 0.41 -23.70 -9.59
C ARG A 155 -0.33 -22.80 -10.58
N ALA A 156 -1.66 -22.71 -10.48
CA ALA A 156 -2.46 -21.78 -11.28
C ALA A 156 -2.15 -20.32 -10.92
N LEU A 157 -1.97 -20.01 -9.63
CA LEU A 157 -1.57 -18.66 -9.21
C LEU A 157 -0.16 -18.31 -9.70
N GLU A 158 0.80 -19.22 -9.59
CA GLU A 158 2.19 -18.98 -10.04
C GLU A 158 2.25 -18.60 -11.53
N ARG A 159 1.43 -19.23 -12.38
CA ARG A 159 1.36 -18.92 -13.82
C ARG A 159 0.92 -17.50 -14.15
N ILE A 160 0.04 -16.92 -13.34
CA ILE A 160 -0.48 -15.55 -13.56
C ILE A 160 0.26 -14.51 -12.72
N ARG A 161 1.19 -14.96 -11.88
CA ARG A 161 1.96 -14.13 -10.94
C ARG A 161 3.47 -14.25 -11.20
N PRO A 162 3.98 -13.79 -12.35
CA PRO A 162 5.42 -13.64 -12.55
C PRO A 162 5.96 -12.58 -11.58
N VAL A 163 6.41 -13.01 -10.39
CA VAL A 163 6.73 -12.14 -9.24
C VAL A 163 7.67 -11.00 -9.60
N GLY A 164 8.68 -11.25 -10.45
CA GLY A 164 9.61 -10.21 -10.90
C GLY A 164 8.95 -9.04 -11.63
N LEU A 165 7.85 -9.26 -12.37
CA LEU A 165 7.10 -8.15 -12.98
C LEU A 165 6.36 -7.31 -11.94
N TYR A 166 5.84 -7.95 -10.88
CA TYR A 166 5.19 -7.24 -9.79
C TYR A 166 6.21 -6.48 -8.94
N GLU A 167 7.41 -7.01 -8.69
CA GLU A 167 8.49 -6.28 -8.02
C GLU A 167 8.89 -5.02 -8.80
N VAL A 168 9.01 -5.11 -10.14
CA VAL A 168 9.30 -3.95 -10.98
C VAL A 168 8.14 -2.96 -10.99
N ALA A 169 6.90 -3.44 -11.05
CA ALA A 169 5.71 -2.58 -11.05
C ALA A 169 5.49 -1.88 -9.69
N ASP A 170 5.79 -2.56 -8.59
CA ASP A 170 5.82 -2.01 -7.23
C ASP A 170 6.80 -0.83 -7.16
N ALA A 171 8.06 -1.05 -7.53
CA ALA A 171 9.07 0.00 -7.58
C ALA A 171 8.72 1.12 -8.59
N ALA A 172 8.04 0.80 -9.70
CA ALA A 172 7.60 1.78 -10.67
C ALA A 172 6.45 2.66 -10.14
N GLY A 173 5.58 2.13 -9.27
CA GLY A 173 4.53 2.88 -8.60
C GLY A 173 5.10 3.95 -7.67
N GLU A 174 5.97 3.54 -6.74
CA GLU A 174 6.73 4.44 -5.85
C GLU A 174 7.50 5.49 -6.66
N ALA A 175 8.24 5.06 -7.69
CA ALA A 175 8.99 5.99 -8.55
C ALA A 175 8.06 6.97 -9.28
N ALA A 176 6.89 6.53 -9.75
CA ALA A 176 5.92 7.41 -10.40
C ALA A 176 5.39 8.48 -9.44
N TYR A 177 5.13 8.14 -8.17
CA TYR A 177 4.73 9.13 -7.17
C TYR A 177 5.80 10.20 -6.95
N LEU A 178 7.05 9.76 -6.75
CA LEU A 178 8.22 10.65 -6.60
C LEU A 178 8.44 11.53 -7.84
N LEU A 179 8.27 10.97 -9.04
CA LEU A 179 8.42 11.70 -10.30
C LEU A 179 7.34 12.76 -10.47
N VAL A 180 6.07 12.45 -10.17
CA VAL A 180 4.98 13.44 -10.20
C VAL A 180 5.24 14.55 -9.18
N GLY A 181 5.67 14.21 -7.96
CA GLY A 181 6.04 15.19 -6.94
C GLY A 181 7.21 16.08 -7.36
N THR A 182 8.23 15.51 -8.00
CA THR A 182 9.42 16.23 -8.49
C THR A 182 9.09 17.10 -9.71
N ALA A 183 8.15 16.68 -10.56
CA ALA A 183 7.71 17.48 -11.71
C ALA A 183 7.16 18.85 -11.30
N ALA A 184 6.54 18.95 -10.12
CA ALA A 184 6.11 20.23 -9.57
C ALA A 184 7.28 21.22 -9.39
N LEU A 185 8.48 20.74 -9.00
CA LEU A 185 9.66 21.58 -8.81
C LEU A 185 10.14 22.23 -10.10
N VAL A 186 9.99 21.54 -11.24
CA VAL A 186 10.35 22.07 -12.57
C VAL A 186 9.51 23.30 -12.93
N THR A 187 8.30 23.41 -12.37
CA THR A 187 7.41 24.57 -12.54
C THR A 187 7.74 25.74 -11.60
N GLY A 188 8.75 25.59 -10.72
CA GLY A 188 9.07 26.55 -9.66
C GLY A 188 8.16 26.46 -8.42
N ALA A 189 7.24 25.48 -8.40
CA ALA A 189 6.40 25.18 -7.24
C ALA A 189 7.15 24.32 -6.21
N ALA A 190 6.58 24.14 -5.02
CA ALA A 190 7.11 23.22 -4.02
C ALA A 190 6.86 21.75 -4.43
N PHE A 191 7.66 20.82 -3.91
CA PHE A 191 7.50 19.38 -4.12
C PHE A 191 6.06 18.93 -3.78
N LEU A 192 5.47 18.05 -4.60
CA LEU A 192 4.08 17.57 -4.49
C LEU A 192 3.00 18.66 -4.54
N THR A 193 3.32 19.90 -4.92
CA THR A 193 2.30 20.92 -5.17
C THR A 193 1.45 20.49 -6.36
N ASN A 194 0.13 20.58 -6.22
CA ASN A 194 -0.78 20.28 -7.31
C ASN A 194 -0.65 21.31 -8.46
N PHE A 195 0.03 20.90 -9.53
CA PHE A 195 0.45 21.77 -10.63
C PHE A 195 -0.35 21.58 -11.93
N LEU A 196 -1.22 20.57 -12.00
CA LEU A 196 -2.06 20.32 -13.18
C LEU A 196 -3.40 21.06 -13.09
N PRO A 197 -4.03 21.40 -14.23
CA PRO A 197 -5.36 21.98 -14.23
C PRO A 197 -6.37 21.09 -13.51
N TYR A 198 -7.21 21.68 -12.65
CA TYR A 198 -8.15 20.92 -11.81
C TYR A 198 -9.32 20.28 -12.55
N GLY A 199 -9.45 20.50 -13.86
CA GLY A 199 -10.51 19.94 -14.69
C GLY A 199 -11.92 20.35 -14.25
N THR A 200 -12.91 19.56 -14.66
CA THR A 200 -14.32 19.81 -14.33
C THR A 200 -14.68 19.09 -13.04
N PHE A 201 -15.13 19.83 -12.03
CA PHE A 201 -15.54 19.30 -10.74
C PHE A 201 -16.48 18.09 -10.88
N ASN A 202 -16.26 17.08 -10.03
CA ASN A 202 -17.05 15.85 -9.98
C ASN A 202 -17.02 15.01 -11.28
N THR A 203 -15.93 15.08 -12.05
CA THR A 203 -15.67 14.20 -13.20
C THR A 203 -14.31 13.50 -13.06
N LEU A 204 -14.01 12.51 -13.90
CA LEU A 204 -12.73 11.79 -13.86
C LEU A 204 -11.51 12.70 -14.12
N SER A 205 -11.68 13.83 -14.80
CA SER A 205 -10.59 14.80 -15.03
C SER A 205 -10.40 15.77 -13.87
N SER A 206 -11.16 15.64 -12.79
CA SER A 206 -11.11 16.54 -11.64
C SER A 206 -9.91 16.30 -10.72
N GLY A 207 -9.51 17.31 -9.94
CA GLY A 207 -8.51 17.16 -8.88
C GLY A 207 -7.04 17.37 -9.31
N GLY A 208 -6.78 17.64 -10.59
CA GLY A 208 -5.44 17.96 -11.09
C GLY A 208 -4.49 16.77 -11.00
N THR A 209 -3.47 16.86 -10.14
CA THR A 209 -2.48 15.79 -9.92
C THR A 209 -2.98 14.65 -9.02
N VAL A 210 -4.05 14.86 -8.25
CA VAL A 210 -4.60 13.88 -7.29
C VAL A 210 -4.87 12.51 -7.94
N PRO A 211 -5.54 12.38 -9.10
CA PRO A 211 -5.78 11.09 -9.73
C PRO A 211 -4.51 10.35 -10.14
N LEU A 212 -3.45 11.08 -10.50
CA LEU A 212 -2.17 10.48 -10.92
C LEU A 212 -1.42 9.88 -9.72
N LEU A 213 -1.33 10.63 -8.62
CA LEU A 213 -0.74 10.15 -7.38
C LEU A 213 -1.53 8.95 -6.84
N ASN A 214 -2.86 9.05 -6.86
CA ASN A 214 -3.74 7.95 -6.46
C ASN A 214 -3.58 6.69 -7.33
N ALA A 215 -3.37 6.85 -8.64
CA ALA A 215 -3.12 5.73 -9.54
C ALA A 215 -1.74 5.09 -9.31
N ALA A 216 -0.70 5.90 -9.07
CA ALA A 216 0.64 5.42 -8.74
C ALA A 216 0.62 4.51 -7.50
N ILE A 217 -0.03 4.97 -6.41
CA ILE A 217 -0.27 4.15 -5.21
C ILE A 217 -1.09 2.91 -5.52
N GLY A 218 -2.12 3.04 -6.33
CA GLY A 218 -2.96 1.90 -6.70
C GLY A 218 -2.15 0.78 -7.34
N VAL A 219 -1.18 1.12 -8.19
CA VAL A 219 -0.26 0.16 -8.81
C VAL A 219 0.73 -0.40 -7.79
N GLU A 220 1.40 0.48 -7.04
CA GLU A 220 2.37 0.08 -6.00
C GLU A 220 1.72 -0.89 -5.00
N VAL A 221 0.66 -0.47 -4.32
CA VAL A 221 -0.02 -1.27 -3.28
C VAL A 221 -0.53 -2.59 -3.85
N ALA A 222 -1.10 -2.60 -5.06
CA ALA A 222 -1.53 -3.85 -5.69
C ALA A 222 -0.35 -4.80 -5.89
N CYS A 223 0.77 -4.30 -6.39
CA CYS A 223 1.93 -5.11 -6.72
C CYS A 223 2.70 -5.53 -5.47
N GLY A 224 2.97 -4.60 -4.54
CA GLY A 224 3.63 -4.86 -3.28
C GLY A 224 2.89 -5.89 -2.43
N VAL A 225 1.56 -5.81 -2.32
CA VAL A 225 0.76 -6.84 -1.62
C VAL A 225 0.83 -8.18 -2.35
N VAL A 226 0.84 -8.19 -3.68
CA VAL A 226 1.01 -9.43 -4.46
C VAL A 226 2.37 -10.08 -4.19
N VAL A 227 3.45 -9.29 -4.18
CA VAL A 227 4.81 -9.76 -3.88
C VAL A 227 4.90 -10.26 -2.44
N LEU A 228 4.37 -9.50 -1.48
CA LEU A 228 4.38 -9.86 -0.06
C LEU A 228 3.74 -11.24 0.15
N LEU A 229 2.50 -11.41 -0.34
CA LEU A 229 1.78 -12.68 -0.23
C LEU A 229 2.48 -13.80 -1.00
N ALA A 230 3.08 -13.51 -2.16
CA ALA A 230 3.87 -14.49 -2.90
C ALA A 230 5.02 -15.04 -2.08
N ARG A 231 5.83 -14.15 -1.48
CA ARG A 231 7.01 -14.56 -0.69
C ARG A 231 6.62 -15.36 0.55
N PHE A 232 5.56 -14.98 1.24
CA PHE A 232 5.05 -15.76 2.37
C PHE A 232 4.51 -17.14 1.94
N LEU A 233 3.80 -17.22 0.81
CA LEU A 233 3.28 -18.49 0.32
C LEU A 233 4.39 -19.40 -0.23
N ASP A 234 5.38 -18.87 -0.94
CA ASP A 234 6.56 -19.62 -1.40
C ASP A 234 7.25 -20.28 -0.19
N GLN A 235 7.50 -19.52 0.88
CA GLN A 235 8.11 -20.03 2.11
C GLN A 235 7.23 -21.05 2.84
N ALA A 236 5.92 -20.84 2.88
CA ALA A 236 5.02 -21.72 3.61
C ALA A 236 4.69 -23.04 2.87
N VAL A 237 4.79 -23.06 1.54
CA VAL A 237 4.29 -24.17 0.70
C VAL A 237 5.41 -24.87 -0.06
N GLU A 238 6.49 -24.18 -0.45
CA GLU A 238 7.51 -24.75 -1.34
C GLU A 238 8.89 -24.94 -0.70
N ILE A 239 9.16 -24.34 0.46
CA ILE A 239 10.49 -24.36 1.08
C ILE A 239 10.46 -25.26 2.32
N GLU A 240 11.23 -26.36 2.28
CA GLU A 240 11.49 -27.25 3.42
C GLU A 240 12.93 -27.01 3.91
N SER A 241 13.11 -26.81 5.22
CA SER A 241 14.43 -26.72 5.83
C SER A 241 15.09 -28.10 5.84
N GLY A 242 16.36 -28.19 5.42
CA GLY A 242 17.13 -29.44 5.26
C GLY A 242 17.34 -30.34 6.50
N ASP A 243 16.68 -30.07 7.63
CA ASP A 243 16.78 -30.88 8.86
C ASP A 243 16.33 -32.34 8.68
N ARG A 244 15.63 -32.69 7.58
CA ARG A 244 15.22 -34.08 7.31
C ARG A 244 16.32 -34.93 6.66
N ASP A 245 17.36 -34.32 6.11
CA ASP A 245 18.48 -35.07 5.53
C ASP A 245 19.45 -35.56 6.63
N ASP A 246 19.57 -34.83 7.74
CA ASP A 246 20.39 -35.24 8.89
C ASP A 246 19.78 -36.41 9.71
N GLU A 247 18.45 -36.51 9.78
CA GLU A 247 17.77 -37.66 10.41
C GLU A 247 17.85 -38.94 9.55
N ALA A 248 17.98 -38.80 8.23
CA ALA A 248 18.12 -39.94 7.32
C ALA A 248 19.55 -40.52 7.31
N GLU A 249 20.59 -39.69 7.48
CA GLU A 249 21.98 -40.16 7.60
C GLU A 249 22.32 -40.69 9.01
N ALA A 250 21.62 -40.25 10.07
CA ALA A 250 21.80 -40.79 11.42
C ALA A 250 21.13 -42.17 11.65
N GLY A 251 20.38 -42.66 10.66
CA GLY A 251 19.62 -43.91 10.72
C GLY A 251 20.24 -45.12 10.01
N THR A 252 21.44 -44.99 9.44
CA THR A 252 22.20 -46.08 8.78
C THR A 252 23.50 -46.41 9.50
#